data_AF-A0A9W8CYT4-F1
#
_entry.id   AF-A0A9W8CYT4-F1
#
_cell.length_a   1.000
_cell.length_b   1.000
_cell.length_c   1.000
_cell.angle_alpha   90.00
_cell.angle_beta   90.00
_cell.angle_gamma   90.00
#
_symmetry.space_group_name_H-M   'P 1'
#
loop_
_entity.id
_entity.type
_entity.pdbx_description
1 polymer ?
#
loop_
_entity_poly.entity_id
_entity_poly.type
_entity_poly.pdbx_seq_one_letter_code
_entity_poly.pdbx_strand_id
1 'polypeptide(L)'
;MGFPAAQAVAIAMNFSAAGSDSVRNAWLPENDTWRYVDATYSRFEDILRRMVADVDTAGPGGCLAEVSSTYQNELTPLALVLARLVAEHAHVREHIFPLVYPGSTIDYALLPEDRPGTSAMLVRVMRIPLGGMLPSAIGDLLLALLGHDIKHFVMAVGYGNAAGYMVARGIPIPQDIIEQVKTSVGTSSMIDPVTGRHMDRDDIDRELAAMTDEEKEREAERLFVLFERLNKTGVIKVANPIRMAAESGRLEEVVDDSSDSSQ
;
A
#
# COMPACT_ATOMS: atom_id res chain seq x y z
N MET A 1 9.44 26.43 -22.59
CA MET A 1 8.40 25.75 -23.39
C MET A 1 7.65 24.83 -22.45
N GLY A 2 6.49 25.26 -21.95
CA GLY A 2 5.70 24.52 -20.96
C GLY A 2 5.01 23.31 -21.58
N PHE A 3 5.01 22.20 -20.86
CA PHE A 3 4.52 20.89 -21.28
C PHE A 3 3.04 20.94 -21.70
N PRO A 4 2.70 20.72 -22.99
CA PRO A 4 1.31 20.71 -23.45
C PRO A 4 0.49 19.56 -22.85
N ALA A 5 1.13 18.48 -22.41
CA ALA A 5 0.48 17.34 -21.77
C ALA A 5 -0.13 17.69 -20.40
N ALA A 6 0.57 18.47 -19.58
CA ALA A 6 0.08 18.86 -18.25
C ALA A 6 -1.16 19.78 -18.34
N GLN A 7 -1.18 20.68 -19.33
CA GLN A 7 -2.33 21.54 -19.62
C GLN A 7 -3.51 20.76 -20.20
N ALA A 8 -3.26 19.81 -21.11
CA ALA A 8 -4.31 18.97 -21.69
C ALA A 8 -5.03 18.13 -20.63
N VAL A 9 -4.30 17.65 -19.62
CA VAL A 9 -4.88 16.86 -18.54
C VAL A 9 -5.64 17.72 -17.52
N ALA A 10 -5.13 18.91 -17.17
CA ALA A 10 -5.88 19.85 -16.35
C ALA A 10 -7.21 20.28 -17.03
N ILE A 11 -7.19 20.39 -18.37
CA ILE A 11 -8.38 20.61 -19.18
C ILE A 11 -9.30 19.37 -19.15
N ALA A 12 -8.76 18.15 -19.27
CA ALA A 12 -9.53 16.90 -19.17
C ALA A 12 -10.23 16.73 -17.81
N MET A 13 -9.58 17.12 -16.72
CA MET A 13 -10.14 17.00 -15.36
C MET A 13 -11.19 18.05 -14.99
N ASN A 14 -11.23 19.19 -15.69
CA ASN A 14 -12.20 20.25 -15.46
C ASN A 14 -13.45 20.13 -16.36
N PHE A 15 -13.61 19.05 -17.14
CA PHE A 15 -14.82 18.87 -17.93
C PHE A 15 -16.00 18.37 -17.10
N SER A 16 -16.93 19.27 -16.82
CA SER A 16 -18.36 18.97 -16.85
C SER A 16 -19.03 19.96 -17.78
N ALA A 17 -19.34 19.53 -19.02
CA ALA A 17 -20.25 20.23 -19.95
C ALA A 17 -20.60 19.44 -21.23
N ALA A 18 -19.99 18.29 -21.50
CA ALA A 18 -20.38 17.41 -22.62
C ALA A 18 -21.08 16.17 -22.08
N GLY A 19 -22.15 15.69 -22.74
CA GLY A 19 -22.85 14.47 -22.34
C GLY A 19 -21.90 13.28 -22.23
N SER A 20 -22.22 12.32 -21.35
CA SER A 20 -21.40 11.13 -21.09
C SER A 20 -20.92 10.43 -22.37
N ASP A 21 -21.76 10.41 -23.40
CA ASP A 21 -21.47 9.78 -24.70
C ASP A 21 -20.42 10.52 -25.53
N SER A 22 -20.35 11.85 -25.46
CA SER A 22 -19.38 12.64 -26.24
C SER A 22 -17.97 12.51 -25.69
N VAL A 23 -17.82 12.43 -24.36
CA VAL A 23 -16.53 12.21 -23.70
C VAL A 23 -16.07 10.77 -23.95
N ARG A 24 -17.00 9.82 -23.86
CA ARG A 24 -16.75 8.42 -24.19
C ARG A 24 -16.20 8.26 -25.61
N ASN A 25 -16.83 8.87 -26.61
CA ASN A 25 -16.40 8.75 -28.01
C ASN A 25 -15.04 9.42 -28.30
N ALA A 26 -14.66 10.43 -27.51
CA ALA A 26 -13.35 11.08 -27.64
C ALA A 26 -12.22 10.20 -27.10
N TRP A 27 -12.45 9.50 -25.99
CA TRP A 27 -11.45 8.63 -25.35
C TRP A 27 -11.45 7.20 -25.89
N LEU A 28 -12.61 6.73 -26.36
CA LEU A 28 -12.86 5.38 -26.86
C LEU A 28 -13.43 5.49 -28.29
N PRO A 29 -12.60 5.80 -29.30
CA PRO A 29 -13.07 5.92 -30.68
C PRO A 29 -13.46 4.55 -31.24
N GLU A 30 -14.49 4.52 -32.09
CA GLU A 30 -15.05 3.27 -32.64
C GLU A 30 -14.04 2.42 -33.45
N ASN A 31 -13.00 3.05 -33.99
CA ASN A 31 -11.98 2.37 -34.80
C ASN A 31 -10.88 1.70 -33.98
N ASP A 32 -10.55 2.25 -32.80
CA ASP A 32 -9.44 1.78 -31.96
C ASP A 32 -9.68 2.19 -30.51
N THR A 33 -10.54 1.42 -29.85
CA THR A 33 -11.08 1.69 -28.51
C THR A 33 -10.01 1.96 -27.47
N TRP A 34 -8.84 1.32 -27.57
CA TRP A 34 -7.83 1.32 -26.50
C TRP A 34 -6.65 2.26 -26.74
N ARG A 35 -6.48 2.78 -27.97
CA ARG A 35 -5.30 3.57 -28.35
C ARG A 35 -4.90 4.67 -27.36
N TYR A 36 -5.87 5.49 -26.96
CA TYR A 36 -5.60 6.61 -26.06
C TYR A 36 -5.41 6.16 -24.62
N VAL A 37 -6.12 5.11 -24.20
CA VAL A 37 -5.99 4.49 -22.89
C VAL A 37 -4.61 3.88 -22.73
N ASP A 38 -4.20 3.05 -23.70
CA ASP A 38 -2.89 2.40 -23.73
C ASP A 38 -1.76 3.41 -23.83
N ALA A 39 -1.86 4.41 -24.70
CA ALA A 39 -0.84 5.45 -24.80
C ALA A 39 -0.69 6.25 -23.48
N THR A 40 -1.80 6.54 -22.79
CA THR A 40 -1.79 7.25 -21.51
C THR A 40 -1.18 6.36 -20.42
N TYR A 41 -1.58 5.08 -20.38
CA TYR A 41 -1.07 4.11 -19.42
C TYR A 41 0.42 3.81 -19.62
N SER A 42 0.86 3.55 -20.86
CA SER A 42 2.28 3.32 -21.17
C SER A 42 3.13 4.54 -20.80
N ARG A 43 2.66 5.75 -21.11
CA ARG A 43 3.37 6.98 -20.70
C ARG A 43 3.45 7.11 -19.19
N PHE A 44 2.37 6.80 -18.48
CA PHE A 44 2.33 6.80 -17.02
C PHE A 44 3.31 5.79 -16.43
N GLU A 45 3.32 4.55 -16.93
CA GLU A 45 4.22 3.49 -16.49
C GLU A 45 5.69 3.85 -16.75
N ASP A 46 6.02 4.41 -17.92
CA ASP A 46 7.38 4.83 -18.27
C ASP A 46 7.92 5.92 -17.34
N ILE A 47 7.08 6.88 -16.95
CA ILE A 47 7.47 7.93 -16.00
C ILE A 47 7.60 7.32 -14.60
N LEU A 48 6.67 6.46 -14.20
CA LEU A 48 6.67 5.79 -12.90
C LEU A 48 7.96 4.97 -12.71
N ARG A 49 8.34 4.19 -13.71
CA ARG A 49 9.55 3.35 -13.69
C ARG A 49 10.82 4.20 -13.56
N ARG A 50 10.90 5.33 -14.26
CA ARG A 50 12.01 6.29 -14.14
C ARG A 50 12.08 6.91 -12.75
N MET A 51 10.94 7.35 -12.22
CA MET A 51 10.87 7.91 -10.87
C MET A 51 11.35 6.90 -9.82
N VAL A 52 10.89 5.66 -9.88
CA VAL A 52 11.28 4.62 -8.92
C VAL A 52 12.78 4.30 -9.03
N ALA A 53 13.32 4.19 -10.25
CA ALA A 53 14.76 3.99 -10.46
C ALA A 53 15.61 5.15 -9.93
N ASP A 54 15.16 6.39 -10.11
CA ASP A 54 15.84 7.58 -9.59
C ASP A 54 15.80 7.62 -8.05
N VAL A 55 14.68 7.24 -7.45
CA VAL A 55 14.55 7.13 -5.99
C VAL A 55 15.48 6.04 -5.43
N ASP A 56 15.59 4.90 -6.11
CA ASP A 56 16.47 3.80 -5.70
C ASP A 56 17.96 4.16 -5.79
N THR A 57 18.34 4.97 -6.80
CA THR A 57 19.72 5.43 -6.96
C THR A 57 20.10 6.58 -6.02
N ALA A 58 19.14 7.41 -5.59
CA ALA A 58 19.40 8.58 -4.75
C ALA A 58 19.72 8.25 -3.27
N GLY A 59 19.37 7.06 -2.78
CA GLY A 59 19.55 6.65 -1.39
C GLY A 59 18.73 7.48 -0.36
N PRO A 60 18.78 7.12 0.94
CA PRO A 60 17.92 7.72 1.97
C PRO A 60 18.21 9.20 2.34
N GLY A 61 19.13 9.88 1.64
CA GLY A 61 19.52 11.27 1.91
C GLY A 61 19.71 12.15 0.67
N GLY A 62 19.38 11.68 -0.53
CA GLY A 62 19.50 12.46 -1.76
C GLY A 62 18.45 13.57 -1.87
N CYS A 63 18.77 14.64 -2.64
CA CYS A 63 17.90 15.78 -2.93
C CYS A 63 16.64 15.36 -3.72
N LEU A 64 15.71 14.69 -3.05
CA LEU A 64 14.45 14.19 -3.60
C LEU A 64 13.46 15.31 -3.89
N ALA A 65 13.59 16.48 -3.25
CA ALA A 65 12.55 17.51 -3.31
C ALA A 65 12.36 18.12 -4.71
N GLU A 66 13.43 18.52 -5.39
CA GLU A 66 13.33 19.15 -6.72
C GLU A 66 13.00 18.13 -7.82
N VAL A 67 13.67 16.97 -7.79
CA VAL A 67 13.42 15.86 -8.72
C VAL A 67 11.99 15.34 -8.57
N SER A 68 11.51 15.23 -7.33
CA SER A 68 10.14 14.83 -7.05
C SER A 68 9.11 15.81 -7.61
N SER A 69 9.36 17.13 -7.55
CA SER A 69 8.39 18.10 -8.05
C SER A 69 8.12 17.96 -9.56
N THR A 70 9.13 17.60 -10.35
CA THR A 70 8.97 17.37 -11.80
C THR A 70 8.15 16.12 -12.06
N TYR A 71 8.47 15.02 -11.37
CA TYR A 71 7.71 13.77 -11.48
C TYR A 71 6.27 13.94 -11.00
N GLN A 72 6.03 14.68 -9.92
CA GLN A 72 4.68 15.01 -9.45
C GLN A 72 3.88 15.76 -10.51
N ASN A 73 4.47 16.76 -11.16
CA ASN A 73 3.80 17.55 -12.20
C ASN A 73 3.45 16.73 -13.46
N GLU A 74 4.21 15.67 -13.77
CA GLU A 74 3.91 14.78 -14.91
C GLU A 74 2.98 13.61 -14.53
N LEU A 75 3.21 12.95 -13.38
CA LEU A 75 2.48 11.75 -12.98
C LEU A 75 1.11 12.04 -12.39
N THR A 76 0.97 13.06 -11.55
CA THR A 76 -0.29 13.39 -10.89
C THR A 76 -1.43 13.59 -11.89
N PRO A 77 -1.26 14.38 -12.97
CA PRO A 77 -2.30 14.52 -13.97
C PRO A 77 -2.69 13.18 -14.61
N LEU A 78 -1.70 12.40 -15.03
CA LEU A 78 -1.93 11.11 -15.69
C LEU A 78 -2.66 10.12 -14.77
N ALA A 79 -2.24 10.03 -13.50
CA ALA A 79 -2.87 9.18 -12.50
C ALA A 79 -4.34 9.54 -12.29
N LEU A 80 -4.67 10.83 -12.20
CA LEU A 80 -6.04 11.30 -11.99
C LEU A 80 -6.94 11.07 -13.22
N VAL A 81 -6.43 11.24 -14.44
CA VAL A 81 -7.18 10.91 -15.67
C VAL A 81 -7.46 9.43 -15.75
N LEU A 82 -6.44 8.59 -15.52
CA LEU A 82 -6.61 7.15 -15.48
C LEU A 82 -7.61 6.74 -14.40
N ALA A 83 -7.52 7.32 -13.20
CA ALA A 83 -8.45 7.05 -12.11
C ALA A 83 -9.90 7.39 -12.51
N ARG A 84 -10.10 8.53 -13.19
CA ARG A 84 -11.44 8.93 -13.67
C ARG A 84 -11.98 7.99 -14.75
N LEU A 85 -11.16 7.65 -15.74
CA LEU A 85 -11.55 6.74 -16.83
C LEU A 85 -11.91 5.34 -16.29
N VAL A 86 -11.11 4.82 -15.37
CA VAL A 86 -11.34 3.53 -14.70
C VAL A 86 -12.61 3.56 -13.84
N ALA A 87 -12.87 4.68 -13.15
CA ALA A 87 -14.05 4.82 -12.30
C ALA A 87 -15.35 4.94 -13.12
N GLU A 88 -15.32 5.62 -14.27
CA GLU A 88 -16.50 5.81 -15.12
C GLU A 88 -16.78 4.66 -16.08
N HIS A 89 -15.75 3.95 -16.55
CA HIS A 89 -15.87 2.93 -17.59
C HIS A 89 -15.37 1.56 -17.11
N ALA A 90 -16.31 0.65 -16.82
CA ALA A 90 -15.99 -0.70 -16.37
C ALA A 90 -15.08 -1.47 -17.37
N HIS A 91 -15.29 -1.30 -18.67
CA HIS A 91 -14.44 -1.92 -19.69
C HIS A 91 -12.99 -1.42 -19.66
N VAL A 92 -12.78 -0.13 -19.35
CA VAL A 92 -11.42 0.44 -19.20
C VAL A 92 -10.73 -0.14 -17.97
N ARG A 93 -11.49 -0.32 -16.87
CA ARG A 93 -11.00 -1.00 -15.68
C ARG A 93 -10.58 -2.43 -15.99
N GLU A 94 -11.42 -3.21 -16.66
CA GLU A 94 -11.13 -4.60 -17.03
C GLU A 94 -9.89 -4.72 -17.95
N HIS A 95 -9.65 -3.71 -18.78
CA HIS A 95 -8.48 -3.64 -19.66
C HIS A 95 -7.19 -3.25 -18.93
N ILE A 96 -7.23 -2.23 -18.05
CA ILE A 96 -6.03 -1.76 -17.31
C ILE A 96 -5.70 -2.67 -16.12
N PHE A 97 -6.69 -3.26 -15.47
CA PHE A 97 -6.49 -4.10 -14.28
C PHE A 97 -5.40 -5.17 -14.46
N PRO A 98 -5.41 -6.01 -15.52
CA PRO A 98 -4.37 -7.03 -15.72
C PRO A 98 -2.99 -6.44 -16.03
N LEU A 99 -2.90 -5.18 -16.49
CA LEU A 99 -1.62 -4.50 -16.71
C LEU A 99 -0.97 -4.07 -15.40
N VAL A 100 -1.78 -3.71 -14.39
CA VAL A 100 -1.31 -3.30 -13.06
C VAL A 100 -1.15 -4.51 -12.13
N TYR A 101 -2.13 -5.41 -12.14
CA TYR A 101 -2.21 -6.63 -11.33
C TYR A 101 -2.23 -7.88 -12.24
N PRO A 102 -1.06 -8.32 -12.74
CA PRO A 102 -1.00 -9.52 -13.58
C PRO A 102 -1.38 -10.76 -12.74
N GLY A 103 -2.55 -11.34 -13.04
CA GLY A 103 -3.20 -12.37 -12.23
C GLY A 103 -2.44 -13.68 -12.03
N SER A 104 -1.29 -13.88 -12.67
CA SER A 104 -0.48 -15.10 -12.60
C SER A 104 0.85 -14.95 -11.83
N THR A 105 1.16 -13.77 -11.28
CA THR A 105 2.55 -13.46 -10.83
C THR A 105 2.62 -12.71 -9.50
N ILE A 106 1.50 -12.57 -8.79
CA ILE A 106 1.52 -11.91 -7.47
C ILE A 106 1.94 -12.94 -6.43
N ASP A 107 3.24 -12.94 -6.11
CA ASP A 107 3.77 -13.65 -4.96
C ASP A 107 3.35 -12.91 -3.68
N TYR A 108 2.32 -13.44 -3.02
CA TYR A 108 1.85 -12.89 -1.77
C TYR A 108 2.86 -13.14 -0.64
N ALA A 109 3.87 -13.99 -0.76
CA ALA A 109 4.89 -14.13 0.30
C ALA A 109 5.71 -12.85 0.52
N LEU A 110 5.75 -11.93 -0.45
CA LEU A 110 6.44 -10.65 -0.37
C LEU A 110 5.50 -9.50 0.04
N LEU A 111 6.05 -8.48 0.69
CA LEU A 111 5.33 -7.23 0.98
C LEU A 111 4.82 -6.59 -0.32
N PRO A 112 3.63 -5.95 -0.33
CA PRO A 112 3.08 -5.27 -1.50
C PRO A 112 4.07 -4.34 -2.22
N GLU A 113 4.94 -3.66 -1.47
CA GLU A 113 5.98 -2.78 -1.98
C GLU A 113 7.21 -3.49 -2.58
N ASP A 114 7.51 -4.72 -2.15
CA ASP A 114 8.70 -5.47 -2.55
C ASP A 114 8.44 -6.43 -3.73
N ARG A 115 7.19 -6.53 -4.16
CA ARG A 115 6.80 -7.38 -5.29
C ARG A 115 7.34 -6.83 -6.62
N PRO A 116 7.54 -7.69 -7.62
CA PRO A 116 7.78 -7.24 -8.98
C PRO A 116 6.49 -6.66 -9.60
N GLY A 117 6.65 -5.63 -10.44
CA GLY A 117 5.57 -5.10 -11.28
C GLY A 117 5.03 -3.73 -10.89
N THR A 118 4.02 -3.28 -11.64
CA THR A 118 3.48 -1.91 -11.55
C THR A 118 2.73 -1.67 -10.24
N SER A 119 1.99 -2.66 -9.74
CA SER A 119 1.30 -2.56 -8.44
C SER A 119 2.24 -2.19 -7.30
N ALA A 120 3.42 -2.82 -7.22
CA ALA A 120 4.39 -2.55 -6.18
C ALA A 120 5.02 -1.17 -6.32
N MET A 121 5.36 -0.75 -7.55
CA MET A 121 5.84 0.61 -7.82
C MET A 121 4.82 1.68 -7.37
N LEU A 122 3.52 1.43 -7.60
CA LEU A 122 2.46 2.34 -7.15
C LEU A 122 2.37 2.41 -5.62
N VAL A 123 2.40 1.27 -4.92
CA VAL A 123 2.42 1.22 -3.45
C VAL A 123 3.65 1.95 -2.89
N ARG A 124 4.82 1.75 -3.50
CA ARG A 124 6.06 2.45 -3.14
C ARG A 124 5.90 3.96 -3.27
N VAL A 125 5.38 4.46 -4.38
CA VAL A 125 5.12 5.89 -4.61
C VAL A 125 4.12 6.45 -3.59
N MET A 126 3.09 5.68 -3.23
CA MET A 126 2.11 6.09 -2.22
C MET A 126 2.74 6.30 -0.84
N ARG A 127 3.83 5.58 -0.51
CA ARG A 127 4.56 5.70 0.75
C ARG A 127 5.52 6.90 0.79
N ILE A 128 6.02 7.36 -0.36
CA ILE A 128 7.08 8.38 -0.36
C ILE A 128 6.49 9.71 0.15
N PRO A 129 7.06 10.31 1.21
CA PRO A 129 6.56 11.56 1.77
C PRO A 129 7.01 12.75 0.91
N LEU A 130 6.65 12.72 -0.37
CA LEU A 130 7.06 13.73 -1.36
C LEU A 130 6.29 15.04 -1.25
N GLY A 131 5.30 15.11 -0.37
CA GLY A 131 4.30 16.17 -0.36
C GLY A 131 3.45 16.14 -1.65
N GLY A 132 2.50 17.07 -1.73
CA GLY A 132 1.65 17.23 -2.92
C GLY A 132 0.55 16.18 -3.07
N MET A 133 -0.07 16.15 -4.26
CA MET A 133 -1.27 15.36 -4.53
C MET A 133 -0.98 13.96 -5.08
N LEU A 134 0.26 13.66 -5.45
CA LEU A 134 0.62 12.40 -6.12
C LEU A 134 0.25 11.16 -5.29
N PRO A 135 0.63 11.03 -4.00
CA PRO A 135 0.26 9.84 -3.22
C PRO A 135 -1.26 9.63 -3.14
N SER A 136 -2.03 10.71 -3.04
CA SER A 136 -3.50 10.65 -3.04
C SER A 136 -4.05 10.23 -4.40
N ALA A 137 -3.51 10.77 -5.50
CA ALA A 137 -3.91 10.41 -6.86
C ALA A 137 -3.62 8.94 -7.19
N ILE A 138 -2.49 8.40 -6.71
CA ILE A 138 -2.16 6.98 -6.85
C ILE A 138 -3.12 6.11 -6.04
N GLY A 139 -3.43 6.50 -4.81
CA GLY A 139 -4.43 5.82 -3.99
C GLY A 139 -5.84 5.83 -4.63
N ASP A 140 -6.25 6.96 -5.22
CA ASP A 140 -7.50 7.08 -5.96
C ASP A 140 -7.52 6.13 -7.19
N LEU A 141 -6.42 6.05 -7.94
CA LEU A 141 -6.29 5.13 -9.08
C LEU A 141 -6.38 3.65 -8.65
N LEU A 142 -5.62 3.26 -7.62
CA LEU A 142 -5.62 1.89 -7.10
C LEU A 142 -7.00 1.50 -6.57
N LEU A 143 -7.67 2.39 -5.85
CA LEU A 143 -9.04 2.15 -5.34
C LEU A 143 -10.05 2.03 -6.49
N ALA A 144 -9.94 2.87 -7.52
CA ALA A 144 -10.80 2.79 -8.71
C ALA A 144 -10.61 1.47 -9.47
N LEU A 145 -9.36 1.00 -9.62
CA LEU A 145 -9.03 -0.29 -10.24
C LEU A 145 -9.64 -1.47 -9.47
N LEU A 146 -9.69 -1.39 -8.15
CA LEU A 146 -10.31 -2.39 -7.28
C LEU A 146 -11.83 -2.21 -7.11
N GLY A 147 -12.45 -1.41 -7.98
CA GLY A 147 -13.90 -1.24 -8.00
C GLY A 147 -14.46 -0.48 -6.79
N HIS A 148 -13.64 0.36 -6.14
CA HIS A 148 -13.98 1.08 -4.92
C HIS A 148 -14.26 0.20 -3.70
N ASP A 149 -13.78 -1.04 -3.71
CA ASP A 149 -13.86 -1.92 -2.54
C ASP A 149 -12.67 -1.70 -1.60
N ILE A 150 -12.96 -1.14 -0.43
CA ILE A 150 -11.98 -0.86 0.62
C ILE A 150 -11.33 -2.15 1.14
N LYS A 151 -12.07 -3.27 1.22
CA LYS A 151 -11.54 -4.55 1.72
C LYS A 151 -10.45 -5.06 0.78
N HIS A 152 -10.73 -5.09 -0.53
CA HIS A 152 -9.76 -5.49 -1.54
C HIS A 152 -8.59 -4.51 -1.63
N PHE A 153 -8.83 -3.21 -1.46
CA PHE A 153 -7.78 -2.19 -1.41
C PHE A 153 -6.79 -2.42 -0.26
N VAL A 154 -7.29 -2.68 0.95
CA VAL A 154 -6.44 -2.97 2.12
C VAL A 154 -5.61 -4.24 1.89
N MET A 155 -6.21 -5.31 1.34
CA MET A 155 -5.48 -6.54 1.04
C MET A 155 -4.40 -6.35 -0.05
N ALA A 156 -4.67 -5.52 -1.06
CA ALA A 156 -3.76 -5.30 -2.17
C ALA A 156 -2.56 -4.40 -1.80
N VAL A 157 -2.77 -3.45 -0.89
CA VAL A 157 -1.81 -2.37 -0.59
C VAL A 157 -1.19 -2.49 0.81
N GLY A 158 -1.81 -3.27 1.70
CA GLY A 158 -1.46 -3.40 3.12
C GLY A 158 -2.14 -2.33 3.97
N TYR A 159 -2.58 -2.70 5.18
CA TYR A 159 -3.31 -1.82 6.10
C TYR A 159 -2.55 -0.53 6.41
N GLY A 160 -1.23 -0.59 6.64
CA GLY A 160 -0.46 0.61 7.00
C GLY A 160 -0.51 1.68 5.91
N ASN A 161 -0.28 1.27 4.67
CA ASN A 161 -0.33 2.13 3.50
C ASN A 161 -1.77 2.63 3.23
N ALA A 162 -2.76 1.73 3.32
CA ALA A 162 -4.16 2.06 3.10
C ALA A 162 -4.72 3.02 4.15
N ALA A 163 -4.39 2.82 5.43
CA ALA A 163 -4.84 3.68 6.52
C ALA A 163 -4.32 5.11 6.36
N GLY A 164 -3.05 5.29 5.96
CA GLY A 164 -2.48 6.61 5.69
C GLY A 164 -3.24 7.34 4.57
N TYR A 165 -3.53 6.64 3.48
CA TYR A 165 -4.34 7.18 2.38
C TYR A 165 -5.77 7.53 2.82
N MET A 166 -6.45 6.63 3.54
CA MET A 166 -7.83 6.83 3.96
C MET A 166 -7.98 8.01 4.93
N VAL A 167 -7.04 8.17 5.87
CA VAL A 167 -6.98 9.33 6.77
C VAL A 167 -6.79 10.62 5.96
N ALA A 168 -5.87 10.64 4.99
CA ALA A 168 -5.65 11.81 4.13
C ALA A 168 -6.87 12.18 3.29
N ARG A 169 -7.71 11.21 2.91
CA ARG A 169 -8.94 11.41 2.13
C ARG A 169 -10.19 11.59 2.99
N GLY A 170 -10.09 11.48 4.32
CA GLY A 170 -11.25 11.53 5.22
C GLY A 170 -12.23 10.35 5.05
N ILE A 171 -11.76 9.22 4.52
CA ILE A 171 -12.57 8.01 4.34
C ILE A 171 -12.53 7.20 5.64
N PRO A 172 -13.68 6.92 6.29
CA PRO A 172 -13.70 6.11 7.49
C PRO A 172 -13.31 4.67 7.17
N ILE A 173 -12.45 4.08 8.00
CA ILE A 173 -12.11 2.66 7.90
C ILE A 173 -13.27 1.84 8.47
N PRO A 174 -13.90 0.94 7.69
CA PRO A 174 -14.97 0.08 8.18
C PRO A 174 -14.54 -0.75 9.40
N GLN A 175 -15.41 -0.85 10.40
CA GLN A 175 -15.12 -1.59 11.63
C GLN A 175 -14.84 -3.08 11.37
N ASP A 176 -15.51 -3.69 10.40
CA ASP A 176 -15.23 -5.06 9.95
C ASP A 176 -13.76 -5.29 9.60
N ILE A 177 -13.11 -4.32 8.95
CA ILE A 177 -11.70 -4.44 8.54
C ILE A 177 -10.82 -4.35 9.78
N ILE A 178 -11.15 -3.45 10.70
CA ILE A 178 -10.43 -3.31 11.97
C ILE A 178 -10.55 -4.59 12.79
N GLU A 179 -11.73 -5.20 12.83
CA GLU A 179 -11.97 -6.47 13.51
C GLU A 179 -11.22 -7.62 12.83
N GLN A 180 -11.28 -7.72 11.49
CA GLN A 180 -10.51 -8.73 10.74
C GLN A 180 -9.02 -8.59 10.97
N VAL A 181 -8.47 -7.38 10.97
CA VAL A 181 -7.06 -7.10 11.30
C VAL A 181 -6.74 -7.52 12.74
N LYS A 182 -7.64 -7.25 13.70
CA LYS A 182 -7.44 -7.68 15.09
C LYS A 182 -7.45 -9.20 15.24
N THR A 183 -8.29 -9.90 14.49
CA THR A 183 -8.39 -11.37 14.52
C THR A 183 -7.22 -12.02 13.78
N SER A 184 -6.75 -11.45 12.66
CA SER A 184 -5.63 -11.99 11.87
C SER A 184 -4.28 -11.93 12.58
N VAL A 185 -4.10 -11.02 13.55
CA VAL A 185 -2.91 -11.00 14.43
C VAL A 185 -2.72 -12.31 15.23
N GLY A 186 -3.73 -13.20 15.27
CA GLY A 186 -3.62 -14.53 15.89
C GLY A 186 -4.10 -15.71 15.04
N THR A 187 -4.60 -15.50 13.82
CA THR A 187 -5.10 -16.59 12.95
C THR A 187 -4.60 -16.42 11.52
N SER A 188 -4.10 -17.51 10.94
CA SER A 188 -3.60 -17.61 9.57
C SER A 188 -4.72 -17.38 8.54
N SER A 189 -5.05 -16.11 8.25
CA SER A 189 -5.72 -15.79 7.00
C SER A 189 -4.74 -16.03 5.85
N MET A 190 -5.25 -16.49 4.70
CA MET A 190 -4.43 -16.76 3.51
C MET A 190 -3.65 -15.52 3.05
N ILE A 191 -4.13 -14.31 3.35
CA ILE A 191 -3.40 -13.06 3.16
C ILE A 191 -3.55 -12.25 4.46
N ASP A 192 -2.45 -11.80 5.06
CA ASP A 192 -2.44 -10.93 6.21
C ASP A 192 -2.90 -9.53 5.79
N PRO A 193 -4.01 -9.00 6.33
CA PRO A 193 -4.49 -7.67 5.98
C PRO A 193 -3.52 -6.55 6.45
N VAL A 194 -2.64 -6.80 7.43
CA VAL A 194 -1.68 -5.82 7.92
C VAL A 194 -0.56 -5.62 6.91
N THR A 195 0.17 -6.70 6.62
CA THR A 195 1.34 -6.67 5.74
C THR A 195 1.01 -6.92 4.28
N GLY A 196 -0.20 -7.39 3.97
CA GLY A 196 -0.59 -7.86 2.63
C GLY A 196 0.08 -9.18 2.23
N ARG A 197 0.84 -9.83 3.11
CA ARG A 197 1.63 -11.03 2.80
C ARG A 197 0.87 -12.33 3.06
N HIS A 198 1.20 -13.40 2.34
CA HIS A 198 0.86 -14.77 2.70
C HIS A 198 1.78 -15.18 3.84
N MET A 199 1.22 -15.58 4.97
CA MET A 199 2.00 -16.09 6.10
C MET A 199 1.62 -17.54 6.35
N ASP A 200 2.58 -18.44 6.15
CA ASP A 200 2.45 -19.80 6.66
C ASP A 200 2.84 -19.79 8.14
N ARG A 201 2.06 -20.48 8.98
CA ARG A 201 2.30 -20.57 10.42
C ARG A 201 3.71 -21.08 10.74
N ASP A 202 4.24 -21.94 9.88
CA ASP A 202 5.57 -22.52 9.98
C ASP A 202 6.71 -21.49 9.79
N ASP A 203 6.44 -20.33 9.18
CA ASP A 203 7.43 -19.26 9.02
C ASP A 203 7.57 -18.45 10.31
N ILE A 204 6.45 -18.15 10.98
CA ILE A 204 6.45 -17.47 12.28
C ILE A 204 7.13 -18.36 13.33
N ASP A 205 6.76 -19.64 13.39
CA ASP A 205 7.34 -20.58 14.35
C ASP A 205 8.84 -20.78 14.08
N ARG A 206 9.29 -20.76 12.81
CA ARG A 206 10.72 -20.80 12.46
C ARG A 206 11.47 -19.54 12.88
N GLU A 207 10.88 -18.36 12.66
CA GLU A 207 11.50 -17.08 13.03
C GLU A 207 11.62 -16.96 14.56
N LEU A 208 10.58 -17.36 15.32
CA LEU A 208 10.63 -17.42 16.77
C LEU A 208 11.61 -18.48 17.30
N ALA A 209 11.74 -19.62 16.64
CA ALA A 209 12.70 -20.66 17.02
C ALA A 209 14.16 -20.29 16.70
N ALA A 210 14.39 -19.37 15.75
CA ALA A 210 15.72 -18.89 15.40
C ALA A 210 16.26 -17.81 16.36
N MET A 211 15.39 -17.14 17.13
CA MET A 211 15.81 -16.13 18.11
C MET A 211 16.37 -16.79 19.37
N THR A 212 17.51 -16.30 19.86
CA THR A 212 18.06 -16.73 21.15
C THR A 212 17.22 -16.17 22.30
N ASP A 213 17.35 -16.74 23.49
CA ASP A 213 16.54 -16.32 24.64
C ASP A 213 16.87 -14.88 25.09
N GLU A 214 18.14 -14.45 25.06
CA GLU A 214 18.49 -13.03 25.24
C GLU A 214 17.92 -12.09 24.18
N GLU A 215 17.73 -12.57 22.94
CA GLU A 215 17.11 -11.75 21.89
C GLU A 215 15.61 -11.62 22.09
N LYS A 216 14.94 -12.70 22.51
CA LYS A 216 13.52 -12.68 22.88
C LYS A 216 13.26 -11.71 24.02
N GLU A 217 14.11 -11.68 25.04
CA GLU A 217 13.96 -10.78 26.18
C GLU A 217 14.14 -9.30 25.77
N ARG A 218 15.16 -8.99 24.95
CA ARG A 218 15.35 -7.64 24.39
C ARG A 218 14.18 -7.19 23.51
N GLU A 219 13.61 -8.08 22.71
CA GLU A 219 12.46 -7.75 21.86
C GLU A 219 11.18 -7.58 22.70
N ALA A 220 11.01 -8.39 23.76
CA ALA A 220 9.91 -8.24 24.72
C ALA A 220 9.96 -6.88 25.44
N GLU A 221 11.14 -6.42 25.85
CA GLU A 221 11.33 -5.09 26.43
C GLU A 221 10.98 -3.97 25.44
N ARG A 222 11.44 -4.07 24.19
CA ARG A 222 11.11 -3.10 23.13
C ARG A 222 9.60 -3.02 22.89
N LEU A 223 8.94 -4.16 22.78
CA LEU A 223 7.49 -4.24 22.59
C LEU A 223 6.74 -3.65 23.79
N PHE A 224 7.18 -3.93 25.01
CA PHE A 224 6.59 -3.36 26.23
C PHE A 224 6.58 -1.83 26.19
N VAL A 225 7.71 -1.21 25.87
CA VAL A 225 7.83 0.25 25.74
C VAL A 225 6.95 0.80 24.61
N LEU A 226 6.87 0.09 23.48
CA LEU A 226 6.05 0.52 22.34
C LEU A 226 4.55 0.52 22.70
N PHE A 227 4.06 -0.52 23.38
CA PHE A 227 2.68 -0.59 23.86
C PHE A 227 2.35 0.50 24.89
N GLU A 228 3.28 0.82 25.80
CA GLU A 228 3.08 1.95 26.73
C GLU A 228 2.97 3.29 25.99
N ARG A 229 3.86 3.53 25.01
CA ARG A 229 3.83 4.75 24.20
C ARG A 229 2.54 4.86 23.40
N LEU A 230 2.07 3.76 22.81
CA LEU A 230 0.82 3.69 22.06
C LEU A 230 -0.40 3.99 22.95
N ASN A 231 -0.45 3.42 24.16
CA ASN A 231 -1.50 3.71 25.13
C ASN A 231 -1.47 5.17 25.62
N LYS A 232 -0.28 5.78 25.67
CA LYS A 232 -0.09 7.18 26.07
C LYS A 232 -0.51 8.17 24.98
N THR A 233 -0.39 7.82 23.69
CA THR A 233 -0.84 8.67 22.58
C THR A 233 -2.36 8.64 22.37
N GLY A 234 -3.08 7.69 22.98
CA GLY A 234 -4.53 7.76 23.16
C GLY A 234 -5.39 7.46 21.91
N VAL A 235 -4.77 7.13 20.78
CA VAL A 235 -5.48 6.84 19.51
C VAL A 235 -6.14 5.46 19.54
N ILE A 236 -5.54 4.47 20.21
CA ILE A 236 -6.08 3.11 20.38
C ILE A 236 -5.68 2.62 21.79
N LYS A 237 -6.67 2.21 22.61
CA LYS A 237 -6.40 1.49 23.86
C LYS A 237 -6.23 0.01 23.55
N VAL A 238 -4.99 -0.47 23.55
CA VAL A 238 -4.68 -1.89 23.33
C VAL A 238 -4.22 -2.47 24.67
N ALA A 239 -4.89 -3.54 25.11
CA ALA A 239 -4.44 -4.30 26.28
C ALA A 239 -3.09 -4.94 25.94
N ASN A 240 -2.05 -4.65 26.73
CA ASN A 240 -0.72 -5.19 26.47
C ASN A 240 -0.78 -6.73 26.65
N PRO A 241 -0.50 -7.51 25.59
CA PRO A 241 -0.62 -8.97 25.63
C PRO A 241 0.32 -9.62 26.65
N ILE A 242 1.48 -9.01 26.94
CA ILE A 242 2.41 -9.47 27.99
C ILE A 242 1.76 -9.34 29.37
N ARG A 243 1.10 -8.20 29.64
CA ARG A 243 0.35 -8.00 30.87
C ARG A 243 -0.83 -8.96 30.99
N MET A 244 -1.57 -9.20 29.91
CA MET A 244 -2.67 -10.16 29.92
C MET A 244 -2.19 -11.58 30.19
N ALA A 245 -1.06 -12.00 29.61
CA ALA A 245 -0.46 -13.31 29.87
C ALA A 245 0.05 -13.44 31.31
N ALA A 246 0.61 -12.36 31.88
CA ALA A 246 1.01 -12.27 33.28
C ALA A 246 -0.19 -12.36 34.23
N GLU A 247 -1.25 -11.58 33.95
CA GLU A 247 -2.48 -11.55 34.73
C GLU A 247 -3.28 -12.86 34.62
N SER A 248 -3.18 -13.58 33.49
CA SER A 248 -3.82 -14.89 33.29
C SER A 248 -3.01 -16.07 33.83
N GLY A 249 -1.83 -15.84 34.42
CA GLY A 249 -0.95 -16.90 34.93
C GLY A 249 -0.41 -17.84 33.84
N ARG A 250 -0.32 -17.36 32.58
CA ARG A 250 0.15 -18.15 31.42
C ARG A 250 1.59 -17.80 31.03
N LEU A 251 2.33 -17.18 31.93
CA LEU A 251 3.77 -17.01 31.78
C LEU A 251 4.44 -18.28 32.30
N GLU A 252 5.08 -19.02 31.40
CA GLU A 252 6.04 -20.05 31.78
C GLU A 252 7.32 -19.31 32.13
N GLU A 253 7.63 -19.23 33.43
CA GLU A 253 8.92 -18.71 33.89
C GLU A 253 9.98 -19.69 33.39
N VAL A 254 10.80 -19.27 32.43
CA VAL A 254 11.89 -20.10 31.91
C VAL A 254 12.83 -20.35 33.07
N VAL A 255 12.85 -21.58 33.57
CA VAL A 255 13.77 -22.00 34.63
C VAL A 255 15.18 -21.91 34.05
N ASP A 256 15.98 -21.04 34.66
CA ASP A 256 17.40 -20.88 34.35
C ASP A 256 18.11 -22.19 34.72
N ASP A 257 18.28 -23.08 33.74
CA ASP A 257 19.02 -24.34 33.91
C ASP A 257 20.53 -24.05 33.88
N SER A 258 20.96 -23.16 34.77
CA SER A 258 22.37 -22.99 35.14
C SER A 258 22.76 -24.09 36.14
N SER A 259 22.70 -25.36 35.73
CA SER A 259 23.28 -26.44 36.52
C SER A 259 24.80 -26.47 36.27
N ASP A 260 25.49 -25.74 37.15
CA ASP A 260 26.87 -25.93 37.58
C ASP A 260 27.36 -27.37 37.41
N SER A 261 28.14 -27.64 36.36
CA SER A 261 28.94 -28.86 36.25
C SER A 261 30.37 -28.55 36.71
N SER A 262 30.51 -28.21 37.99
CA SER A 262 31.76 -28.33 38.72
C SER A 262 31.80 -29.68 39.42
N GLN A 263 32.39 -30.68 38.76
CA GLN A 263 33.23 -31.73 39.36
C GLN A 263 33.91 -32.59 38.30
#